data_AF-A0A3S1FVF1-F1
#
_entry.id   AF-A0A3S1FVF1-F1
#
_cell.length_a   1.000
_cell.length_b   1.000
_cell.length_c   1.000
_cell.angle_alpha   90.00
_cell.angle_beta   90.00
_cell.angle_gamma   90.00
#
_symmetry.space_group_name_H-M   'P 1'
#
loop_
_entity.id
_entity.type
_entity.pdbx_description
1 polymer ?
#
loop_
_entity_poly.entity_id
_entity_poly.type
_entity_poly.pdbx_seq_one_letter_code
_entity_poly.pdbx_strand_id
1 'polypeptide(L)'
;SIYTENLLSTAPAATQPEKPLQPPSAATPIIRKVIKQMENEDGWVPLGAVGNQLANLASDFDPRTFGFRKLSDLVRKTNAFEIEQLDGGVMRIRVRSATAGRPEKSA
;
A
#
# COMPACT_ATOMS: atom_id res chain seq x y z
N SER A 1 4.63 27.74 -21.71
CA SER A 1 4.84 26.38 -21.19
C SER A 1 4.78 26.45 -19.68
N ILE A 2 3.84 25.78 -19.02
CA ILE A 2 4.04 24.85 -17.90
C ILE A 2 2.60 24.40 -17.53
N TYR A 3 2.18 23.27 -18.08
CA TYR A 3 1.04 22.52 -17.53
C TYR A 3 1.57 21.76 -16.32
N THR A 4 1.46 22.35 -15.14
CA THR A 4 1.61 21.59 -13.88
C THR A 4 0.25 20.97 -13.58
N GLU A 5 -0.09 19.93 -14.33
CA GLU A 5 -1.12 18.99 -13.88
C GLU A 5 -0.51 18.19 -12.72
N ASN A 6 -0.60 18.78 -11.53
CA ASN A 6 -0.51 18.04 -10.29
C ASN A 6 -1.76 17.16 -10.25
N LEU A 7 -1.59 15.88 -10.62
CA LEU A 7 -2.57 14.82 -10.43
C LEU A 7 -2.83 14.67 -8.92
N LEU A 8 -3.64 15.58 -8.38
CA LEU A 8 -4.27 15.45 -7.08
C LEU A 8 -5.13 14.20 -7.16
N SER A 9 -4.54 13.08 -6.72
CA SER A 9 -5.29 11.89 -6.36
C SER A 9 -6.18 12.27 -5.20
N THR A 10 -7.41 12.68 -5.53
CA THR A 10 -8.51 12.88 -4.59
C THR A 10 -8.78 11.56 -3.88
N ALA A 11 -8.29 11.45 -2.64
CA ALA A 11 -8.95 10.66 -1.61
C ALA A 11 -9.73 11.68 -0.76
N PRO A 12 -11.06 11.56 -0.64
CA PRO A 12 -11.85 12.51 0.13
C PRO A 12 -11.38 12.47 1.58
N ALA A 13 -11.30 13.66 2.19
CA ALA A 13 -10.95 13.87 3.57
C ALA A 13 -11.82 13.01 4.50
N ALA A 14 -11.30 11.84 4.91
CA ALA A 14 -11.82 11.12 6.05
C ALA A 14 -11.03 11.61 7.27
N THR A 15 -11.72 12.31 8.16
CA THR A 15 -11.29 12.77 9.48
C THR A 15 -10.27 11.81 10.09
N GLN A 16 -8.99 12.16 9.98
CA GLN A 16 -7.88 11.43 10.58
C GLN A 16 -8.02 11.57 12.11
N PRO A 17 -7.91 10.49 12.90
CA PRO A 17 -7.76 10.63 14.33
C PRO A 17 -6.47 11.42 14.62
N GLU A 18 -6.52 12.18 15.71
CA GLU A 18 -5.47 13.06 16.22
C GLU A 18 -4.10 12.41 16.13
N LYS A 19 -3.21 13.02 15.34
CA LYS A 19 -1.77 12.79 15.23
C LYS A 19 -1.33 11.30 15.23
N PRO A 20 -0.96 10.71 14.07
CA PRO A 20 -0.50 9.32 14.02
C PRO A 20 0.69 9.06 14.94
N LEU A 21 0.65 7.93 15.64
CA LEU A 21 1.70 7.49 16.58
C LEU A 21 2.97 7.06 15.85
N GLN A 22 2.83 6.56 14.61
CA GLN A 22 3.92 6.09 13.79
C GLN A 22 3.81 6.60 12.35
N PRO A 23 4.94 6.80 11.64
CA PRO A 23 4.91 7.17 10.24
C PRO A 23 4.42 5.99 9.37
N PRO A 24 3.70 6.24 8.26
CA PRO A 24 3.23 5.18 7.36
C PRO A 24 4.35 4.25 6.85
N SER A 25 5.57 4.79 6.70
CA SER A 25 6.74 4.03 6.26
C SER A 25 7.13 2.90 7.22
N ALA A 26 6.83 3.03 8.53
CA ALA A 26 7.09 1.98 9.52
C ALA A 26 6.22 0.74 9.34
N ALA A 27 5.07 0.85 8.64
CA ALA A 27 4.26 -0.31 8.26
C ALA A 27 4.88 -1.14 7.13
N THR A 28 5.75 -0.54 6.32
CA THR A 28 6.36 -1.16 5.13
C THR A 28 7.08 -2.48 5.41
N PRO A 29 8.03 -2.57 6.37
CA PRO A 29 8.75 -3.82 6.64
C PRO A 29 7.81 -4.94 7.10
N ILE A 30 6.75 -4.61 7.84
CA ILE A 30 5.76 -5.58 8.35
C ILE A 30 4.95 -6.13 7.18
N ILE A 31 4.37 -5.24 6.36
CA ILE A 31 3.58 -5.63 5.19
C ILE A 31 4.44 -6.41 4.18
N ARG A 32 5.70 -5.99 3.92
CA ARG A 32 6.63 -6.73 3.05
C ARG A 32 6.88 -8.15 3.54
N LYS A 33 7.06 -8.35 4.85
CA LYS A 33 7.28 -9.67 5.43
C LYS A 33 6.07 -10.59 5.17
N VAL A 34 4.86 -10.06 5.36
CA VAL A 34 3.63 -10.82 5.11
C VAL A 34 3.48 -11.17 3.64
N ILE A 35 3.68 -10.20 2.73
CA ILE A 35 3.64 -10.45 1.29
C ILE A 35 4.64 -11.54 0.91
N LYS A 36 5.88 -11.48 1.42
CA LYS A 36 6.92 -12.48 1.13
C LYS A 36 6.57 -13.91 1.58
N GLN A 37 5.69 -14.06 2.58
CA GLN A 37 5.21 -15.37 3.02
C GLN A 37 4.00 -15.87 2.21
N MET A 38 3.35 -14.98 1.47
CA MET A 38 2.15 -15.24 0.69
C MET A 38 2.38 -15.20 -0.82
N GLU A 39 3.51 -14.65 -1.26
CA GLU A 39 3.83 -14.49 -2.68
C GLU A 39 3.97 -15.87 -3.32
N ASN A 40 3.25 -16.06 -4.42
CA ASN A 40 3.29 -17.25 -5.26
C ASN A 40 3.99 -16.89 -6.58
N GLU A 41 3.79 -17.71 -7.63
CA GLU A 41 4.48 -17.57 -8.93
C GLU A 41 4.33 -16.18 -9.59
N ASP A 42 3.16 -15.54 -9.50
CA ASP A 42 2.92 -14.20 -10.09
C ASP A 42 3.39 -13.02 -9.20
N GLY A 43 3.79 -13.29 -7.95
CA GLY A 43 4.19 -12.27 -6.96
C GLY A 43 3.07 -11.34 -6.46
N TRP A 44 1.85 -11.46 -7.00
CA TRP A 44 0.69 -10.70 -6.57
C TRP A 44 -0.08 -11.39 -5.45
N VAL A 45 -0.46 -10.63 -4.43
CA VAL A 45 -1.26 -11.14 -3.31
C VAL A 45 -2.51 -10.29 -3.08
N PRO A 46 -3.69 -10.90 -2.83
CA PRO A 46 -4.90 -10.14 -2.51
C PRO A 46 -4.73 -9.33 -1.22
N LEU A 47 -5.07 -8.04 -1.24
CA LEU A 47 -4.95 -7.15 -0.07
C LEU A 47 -5.78 -7.65 1.11
N GLY A 48 -6.96 -8.21 0.85
CA GLY A 48 -7.80 -8.81 1.90
C GLY A 48 -7.10 -10.00 2.57
N ALA A 49 -6.40 -10.83 1.80
CA ALA A 49 -5.63 -11.95 2.33
C ALA A 49 -4.41 -11.45 3.14
N VAL A 50 -3.74 -10.39 2.68
CA VAL A 50 -2.67 -9.72 3.45
C VAL A 50 -3.20 -9.18 4.78
N GLY A 51 -4.38 -8.56 4.79
CA GLY A 51 -5.02 -8.09 6.02
C GLY A 51 -5.29 -9.23 7.02
N ASN A 52 -5.81 -10.36 6.54
CA ASN A 52 -6.03 -11.54 7.38
C ASN A 52 -4.71 -12.12 7.92
N GLN A 53 -3.66 -12.20 7.10
CA GLN A 53 -2.36 -12.68 7.56
C GLN A 53 -1.67 -11.71 8.51
N LEU A 54 -1.82 -10.40 8.32
CA LEU A 54 -1.35 -9.39 9.27
C LEU A 54 -1.98 -9.60 10.65
N ALA A 55 -3.30 -9.82 10.72
CA ALA A 55 -3.99 -10.08 11.98
C ALA A 55 -3.51 -11.36 12.69
N ASN A 56 -3.05 -12.37 11.93
CA ASN A 56 -2.53 -13.62 12.48
C ASN A 56 -1.05 -13.54 12.90
N LEU A 57 -0.22 -12.83 12.13
CA LEU A 57 1.24 -12.80 12.30
C LEU A 57 1.75 -11.60 13.11
N ALA A 58 0.98 -10.52 13.13
CA ALA A 58 1.29 -9.27 13.79
C ALA A 58 0.02 -8.73 14.45
N SER A 59 -0.43 -9.38 15.53
CA SER A 59 -1.67 -9.02 16.24
C SER A 59 -1.69 -7.57 16.74
N ASP A 60 -0.52 -6.98 17.00
CA ASP A 60 -0.36 -5.56 17.37
C ASP A 60 -0.42 -4.59 16.18
N PHE A 61 -0.50 -5.09 14.95
CA PHE A 61 -0.58 -4.26 13.76
C PHE A 61 -1.98 -3.69 13.57
N ASP A 62 -2.12 -2.38 13.81
CA ASP A 62 -3.35 -1.64 13.55
C ASP A 62 -3.07 -0.44 12.62
N PRO A 63 -3.68 -0.35 11.41
CA PRO A 63 -3.57 0.79 10.51
C PRO A 63 -3.87 2.16 11.16
N ARG A 64 -4.69 2.18 12.22
CA ARG A 64 -5.06 3.39 12.96
C ARG A 64 -3.88 3.99 13.71
N THR A 65 -2.91 3.18 14.14
CA THR A 65 -1.66 3.67 14.77
C THR A 65 -0.83 4.52 13.80
N PHE A 66 -1.01 4.30 12.50
CA PHE A 66 -0.41 5.06 11.41
C PHE A 66 -1.31 6.18 10.88
N GLY A 67 -2.51 6.37 11.46
CA GLY A 67 -3.48 7.40 11.05
C GLY A 67 -4.42 6.98 9.91
N PHE A 68 -4.54 5.68 9.60
CA PHE A 68 -5.40 5.19 8.52
C PHE A 68 -6.53 4.31 9.05
N ARG A 69 -7.74 4.50 8.52
CA ARG A 69 -8.88 3.63 8.84
C ARG A 69 -8.87 2.31 8.05
N LYS A 70 -8.23 2.31 6.89
CA LYS A 70 -8.17 1.16 5.98
C LYS A 70 -6.72 0.82 5.66
N LEU A 71 -6.44 -0.49 5.60
CA LEU A 71 -5.14 -1.00 5.16
C LEU A 71 -4.80 -0.52 3.74
N SER A 72 -5.78 -0.45 2.84
CA SER A 72 -5.59 0.04 1.46
C SER A 72 -5.01 1.45 1.42
N ASP A 73 -5.48 2.35 2.28
CA ASP A 73 -5.03 3.74 2.30
C ASP A 73 -3.61 3.84 2.88
N LEU A 74 -3.31 3.06 3.92
CA LEU A 74 -1.96 2.95 4.47
C LEU A 74 -0.97 2.45 3.41
N VAL A 75 -1.30 1.34 2.72
CA VAL A 75 -0.45 0.75 1.68
C VAL A 75 -0.23 1.73 0.52
N ARG A 76 -1.25 2.47 0.09
CA ARG A 76 -1.11 3.53 -0.92
C ARG A 76 -0.16 4.64 -0.45
N LYS A 77 -0.23 5.04 0.82
CA LYS A 77 0.63 6.11 1.35
C LYS A 77 2.10 5.71 1.44
N THR A 78 2.41 4.44 1.70
CA THR A 78 3.81 3.99 1.84
C THR A 78 4.62 4.10 0.54
N ASN A 79 3.95 4.12 -0.63
CA ASN A 79 4.57 4.11 -1.96
C ASN A 79 5.55 2.94 -2.21
N ALA A 80 5.58 1.95 -1.33
CA ALA A 80 6.50 0.81 -1.39
C ALA A 80 5.94 -0.41 -2.13
N PHE A 81 4.67 -0.35 -2.54
CA PHE A 81 3.95 -1.46 -3.14
C PHE A 81 3.35 -1.04 -4.48
N GLU A 82 3.31 -1.98 -5.40
CA GLU A 82 2.44 -1.90 -6.57
C GLU A 82 1.05 -2.37 -6.18
N ILE A 83 0.04 -1.71 -6.73
CA ILE A 83 -1.35 -1.89 -6.37
C ILE A 83 -2.13 -2.06 -7.66
N GLU A 84 -2.92 -3.11 -7.73
CA GLU A 84 -3.84 -3.33 -8.84
C GLU A 84 -5.24 -3.59 -8.30
N GLN A 85 -6.23 -2.99 -8.97
CA GLN A 85 -7.64 -3.16 -8.66
C GLN A 85 -8.29 -3.94 -9.81
N LEU A 86 -8.78 -5.13 -9.50
CA LEU A 86 -9.48 -6.02 -10.43
C LEU A 86 -10.97 -5.69 -10.47
N ASP A 87 -11.64 -6.19 -11.51
CA ASP A 87 -13.09 -6.20 -11.59
C ASP A 87 -13.72 -6.87 -10.36
N GLY A 88 -14.86 -6.34 -9.92
CA GLY A 88 -15.50 -6.78 -8.68
C GLY A 88 -14.90 -6.18 -7.39
N GLY A 89 -13.99 -5.21 -7.50
CA GLY A 89 -13.48 -4.44 -6.36
C GLY A 89 -12.39 -5.15 -5.55
N VAL A 90 -11.88 -6.28 -6.04
CA VAL A 90 -10.75 -6.98 -5.44
C VAL A 90 -9.48 -6.17 -5.67
N MET A 91 -8.75 -5.88 -4.60
CA MET A 91 -7.45 -5.20 -4.67
C MET A 91 -6.34 -6.20 -4.37
N ARG A 92 -5.30 -6.22 -5.20
CA ARG A 92 -4.08 -7.01 -4.99
C ARG A 92 -2.85 -6.12 -4.96
N ILE A 93 -1.84 -6.55 -4.22
CA ILE A 93 -0.60 -5.80 -4.02
C ILE A 93 0.61 -6.69 -4.23
N ARG A 94 1.73 -6.10 -4.62
CA ARG A 94 3.05 -6.75 -4.63
C ARG A 94 4.13 -5.78 -4.19
N VAL A 95 5.29 -6.29 -3.80
CA VAL A 95 6.44 -5.43 -3.45
C VAL A 95 6.91 -4.73 -4.72
N ARG A 96 7.05 -3.40 -4.67
CA ARG A 96 7.58 -2.64 -5.80
C ARG A 96 9.05 -3.02 -5.99
N SER A 97 9.36 -3.67 -7.11
CA SER A 97 10.74 -3.93 -7.52
C SER A 97 11.39 -2.60 -7.93
N ALA A 98 12.58 -2.29 -7.41
CA ALA A 98 13.32 -1.07 -7.77
C ALA A 98 13.64 -0.95 -9.27
N THR A 99 13.43 -2.01 -10.04
CA THR A 99 13.57 -2.08 -11.50
C THR A 99 12.33 -1.62 -12.28
N ALA A 100 11.15 -1.52 -11.66
CA ALA A 100 9.89 -1.16 -12.34
C ALA A 100 9.62 0.36 -12.38
N GLY A 101 10.68 1.18 -12.33
CA GLY A 101 10.58 2.63 -12.17
C GLY A 101 11.55 3.46 -13.01
N ARG A 102 12.24 2.89 -14.00
CA ARG A 102 12.85 3.73 -15.03
C ARG A 102 11.77 3.98 -16.09
N PRO A 103 11.19 5.19 -16.19
CA PRO A 103 10.55 5.55 -17.43
C PRO A 103 11.64 5.50 -18.49
N GLU A 104 11.55 4.54 -19.41
CA GLU A 104 12.23 4.64 -20.68
C GLU A 104 11.71 5.92 -21.33
N LYS A 105 12.40 7.04 -21.09
CA LYS A 105 12.38 8.13 -22.06
C LYS A 105 13.10 7.58 -23.27
N SER A 106 12.33 7.02 -24.20
CA SER A 106 12.77 6.81 -25.57
C SER A 106 13.17 8.19 -26.11
N ALA A 107 14.45 8.35 -26.47
CA ALA A 107 15.01 9.48 -27.19
C ALA A 107 15.93 8.91 -28.27
#